data_AF-A0A495IV31-F1
#
_entry.id   AF-A0A495IV31-F1
#
_cell.length_a   1.000
_cell.length_b   1.000
_cell.length_c   1.000
_cell.angle_alpha   90.00
_cell.angle_beta   90.00
_cell.angle_gamma   90.00
#
_symmetry.space_group_name_H-M   'P 1'
#
loop_
_entity.id
_entity.type
_entity.pdbx_description
1 polymer ?
#
loop_
_entity_poly.entity_id
_entity_poly.type
_entity_poly.pdbx_seq_one_letter_code
_entity_poly.pdbx_strand_id
1 'polypeptide(L)'
;MPKFTTKETAAELRKHLRATWPTVKFSVRSGRGTASAWLRVAWVDGPAYTQAQNEWFGFQSAQFNGMTDSYDQLDDRLVCTDPAKLPDVRSYSCDGINGERTFTDDAVRTTVRQLMDENTWISAAFAVEGIDPDALTYNTLHRSASMLTLDAGRWLSYLGEPLPRNPYDLGTAITSALSLTDFTTPTPALHTR
;
A
#
# COMPACT_ATOMS: atom_id res chain seq x y z
N MET A 1 24.33 11.50 -20.60
CA MET A 1 23.46 10.35 -20.30
C MET A 1 22.02 10.74 -20.62
N PRO A 2 21.17 9.82 -21.11
CA PRO A 2 19.77 10.15 -21.37
C PRO A 2 19.06 10.45 -20.06
N LYS A 3 18.59 11.69 -19.92
CA LYS A 3 17.77 12.13 -18.80
C LYS A 3 16.31 11.88 -19.14
N PHE A 4 15.67 11.02 -18.37
CA PHE A 4 14.27 10.65 -18.56
C PHE A 4 13.39 11.75 -17.97
N THR A 5 12.50 12.28 -18.81
CA THR A 5 11.44 13.18 -18.36
C THR A 5 10.47 12.43 -17.44
N THR A 6 9.73 13.16 -16.59
CA THR A 6 8.71 12.56 -15.71
C THR A 6 7.69 11.72 -16.48
N LYS A 7 7.39 12.10 -17.73
CA LYS A 7 6.49 11.34 -18.62
C LYS A 7 7.11 10.03 -19.09
N GLU A 8 8.39 10.03 -19.44
CA GLU A 8 9.11 8.81 -19.83
C GLU A 8 9.28 7.89 -18.61
N THR A 9 9.68 8.42 -17.45
CA THR A 9 9.69 7.70 -16.17
C THR A 9 8.35 7.03 -15.88
N ALA A 10 7.22 7.74 -16.06
CA ALA A 10 5.90 7.16 -15.87
C ALA A 10 5.60 5.99 -16.83
N ALA A 11 6.08 6.07 -18.07
CA ALA A 11 5.89 5.01 -19.06
C ALA A 11 6.71 3.77 -18.71
N GLU A 12 7.94 3.95 -18.25
CA GLU A 12 8.81 2.85 -17.82
C GLU A 12 8.31 2.19 -16.55
N LEU A 13 7.95 2.99 -15.54
CA LEU A 13 7.39 2.48 -14.30
C LEU A 13 6.11 1.67 -14.55
N ARG A 14 5.25 2.12 -15.47
CA ARG A 14 4.05 1.35 -15.85
C ARG A 14 4.40 -0.01 -16.47
N LYS A 15 5.45 -0.09 -17.29
CA LYS A 15 5.92 -1.35 -17.88
C LYS A 15 6.46 -2.28 -16.80
N HIS A 16 7.28 -1.75 -15.91
CA HIS A 16 7.85 -2.45 -14.76
C HIS A 16 6.76 -3.07 -13.88
N LEU A 17 5.83 -2.25 -13.38
CA LEU A 17 4.73 -2.72 -12.52
C LEU A 17 3.84 -3.77 -13.19
N ARG A 18 3.61 -3.66 -14.50
CA ARG A 18 2.84 -4.66 -15.27
C ARG A 18 3.60 -5.98 -15.42
N ALA A 19 4.92 -5.94 -15.50
CA ALA A 19 5.75 -7.15 -15.53
C ALA A 19 5.80 -7.82 -14.15
N THR A 20 5.92 -7.04 -13.07
CA THR A 20 5.95 -7.54 -11.70
C THR A 20 4.60 -8.12 -11.26
N TRP A 21 3.48 -7.45 -11.55
CA TRP A 21 2.13 -7.90 -11.19
C TRP A 21 1.20 -7.88 -12.41
N PRO A 22 1.20 -8.94 -13.23
CA PRO A 22 0.43 -8.99 -14.48
C PRO A 22 -1.09 -8.91 -14.29
N THR A 23 -1.59 -9.29 -13.12
CA THR A 23 -3.02 -9.33 -12.78
C THR A 23 -3.53 -8.03 -12.15
N VAL A 24 -2.64 -7.11 -11.76
CA VAL A 24 -3.00 -5.86 -11.08
C VAL A 24 -2.94 -4.69 -12.05
N LYS A 25 -4.00 -3.87 -12.07
CA LYS A 25 -4.08 -2.69 -12.92
C LYS A 25 -3.53 -1.46 -12.20
N PHE A 26 -2.30 -1.08 -12.52
CA PHE A 26 -1.70 0.17 -12.04
C PHE A 26 -2.03 1.37 -12.95
N SER A 27 -2.35 2.50 -12.32
CA SER A 27 -2.46 3.82 -12.95
C SER A 27 -1.30 4.70 -12.52
N VAL A 28 -0.32 4.89 -13.41
CA VAL A 28 0.79 5.83 -13.21
C VAL A 28 0.49 7.13 -13.96
N ARG A 29 0.48 8.27 -13.27
CA ARG A 29 0.19 9.59 -13.87
C ARG A 29 1.13 10.66 -13.31
N SER A 30 1.57 11.57 -14.16
CA SER A 30 2.26 12.79 -13.71
C SER A 30 1.27 13.82 -13.19
N GLY A 31 1.72 14.63 -12.23
CA GLY A 31 1.00 15.83 -11.84
C GLY A 31 0.93 16.86 -12.97
N ARG A 32 0.24 17.99 -12.71
CA ARG A 32 0.10 19.13 -13.63
C ARG A 32 0.61 20.40 -12.96
N GLY A 33 0.95 21.41 -13.76
CA GLY A 33 1.43 22.69 -13.23
C GLY A 33 2.70 22.50 -12.39
N THR A 34 2.72 23.07 -11.19
CA THR A 34 3.85 22.96 -10.25
C THR A 34 4.12 21.53 -9.77
N ALA A 35 3.17 20.61 -9.91
CA ALA A 35 3.33 19.20 -9.57
C ALA A 35 3.79 18.33 -10.75
N SER A 36 4.19 18.91 -11.90
CA SER A 36 4.57 18.15 -13.09
C SER A 36 5.78 17.24 -12.91
N ALA A 37 6.63 17.53 -11.92
CA ALA A 37 7.79 16.73 -11.55
C ALA A 37 7.47 15.51 -10.67
N TRP A 38 6.20 15.31 -10.28
CA TRP A 38 5.75 14.23 -9.41
C TRP A 38 4.93 13.19 -10.16
N LEU A 39 5.04 11.93 -9.72
CA LEU A 39 4.18 10.84 -10.17
C LEU A 39 3.24 10.37 -9.06
N ARG A 40 2.03 9.98 -9.47
CA ARG A 40 1.06 9.24 -8.65
C ARG A 40 0.90 7.85 -9.25
N VAL A 41 1.07 6.82 -8.41
CA VAL A 41 0.82 5.42 -8.73
C VAL A 41 -0.41 4.99 -7.95
N ALA A 42 -1.50 4.66 -8.65
CA ALA A 42 -2.73 4.21 -8.03
C ALA A 42 -3.10 2.78 -8.42
N TRP A 43 -3.59 1.98 -7.49
CA TRP A 43 -4.10 0.63 -7.73
C TRP A 43 -5.19 0.25 -6.72
N VAL A 44 -5.94 -0.80 -7.06
CA VAL A 44 -7.01 -1.38 -6.22
C VAL A 44 -6.51 -2.72 -5.70
N ASP A 45 -6.70 -2.97 -4.40
CA ASP A 45 -6.26 -4.18 -3.70
C ASP A 45 -4.78 -4.48 -4.00
N GLY A 46 -4.46 -5.56 -4.72
CA GLY A 46 -3.12 -5.86 -5.22
C GLY A 46 -2.06 -5.99 -4.11
N PRO A 47 -0.78 -5.71 -4.39
CA PRO A 47 0.29 -5.87 -3.41
C PRO A 47 0.13 -4.91 -2.24
N ALA A 48 0.72 -5.25 -1.09
CA ALA A 48 0.84 -4.35 0.05
C ALA A 48 1.59 -3.07 -0.37
N TYR A 49 1.27 -1.95 0.28
CA TYR A 49 1.84 -0.65 -0.11
C TYR A 49 3.37 -0.65 -0.13
N THR A 50 4.00 -1.27 0.88
CA THR A 50 5.45 -1.35 0.99
C THR A 50 6.09 -2.19 -0.11
N GLN A 51 5.48 -3.32 -0.48
CA GLN A 51 5.92 -4.12 -1.62
C GLN A 51 5.84 -3.32 -2.92
N ALA A 52 4.71 -2.64 -3.15
CA ALA A 52 4.52 -1.78 -4.32
C ALA A 52 5.54 -0.63 -4.36
N GLN A 53 5.76 0.02 -3.21
CA GLN A 53 6.70 1.13 -3.06
C GLN A 53 8.15 0.73 -3.35
N ASN A 54 8.56 -0.45 -2.92
CA ASN A 54 9.91 -0.96 -3.19
C ASN A 54 10.19 -1.06 -4.69
N GLU A 55 9.18 -1.34 -5.51
CA GLU A 55 9.34 -1.44 -6.96
C GLU A 55 9.52 -0.10 -7.67
N TRP A 56 8.92 0.99 -7.16
CA TRP A 56 9.05 2.32 -7.78
C TRP A 56 10.08 3.22 -7.11
N PHE A 57 10.62 2.86 -5.95
CA PHE A 57 11.63 3.66 -5.25
C PHE A 57 12.86 3.92 -6.14
N GLY A 58 13.20 2.99 -7.03
CA GLY A 58 14.28 3.15 -8.01
C GLY A 58 13.99 4.13 -9.16
N PHE A 59 12.79 4.69 -9.27
CA PHE A 59 12.39 5.57 -10.38
C PHE A 59 12.32 7.06 -10.02
N GLN A 60 12.64 7.42 -8.77
CA GLN A 60 12.67 8.80 -8.30
C GLN A 60 14.11 9.34 -8.22
N SER A 61 14.28 10.65 -8.37
CA SER A 61 15.59 11.33 -8.32
C SER A 61 15.80 12.13 -7.04
N ALA A 62 14.77 12.28 -6.22
CA ALA A 62 14.89 12.89 -4.93
C ALA A 62 13.93 12.23 -3.92
N GLN A 63 14.18 12.48 -2.64
CA GLN A 63 13.27 12.12 -1.55
C GLN A 63 13.26 13.23 -0.51
N PHE A 64 12.07 13.58 -0.01
CA PHE A 64 11.96 14.50 1.11
C PHE A 64 12.45 13.83 2.41
N ASN A 65 13.36 14.51 3.09
CA ASN A 65 13.91 14.12 4.38
C ASN A 65 13.34 15.04 5.47
N GLY A 66 12.37 14.51 6.22
CA GLY A 66 11.68 15.26 7.28
C GLY A 66 12.55 15.65 8.48
N MET A 67 13.75 15.06 8.64
CA MET A 67 14.66 15.46 9.73
C MET A 67 15.42 16.76 9.40
N THR A 68 15.71 16.99 8.11
CA THR A 68 16.46 18.16 7.63
C THR A 68 15.59 19.19 6.93
N ASP A 69 14.30 18.89 6.76
CA ASP A 69 13.34 19.69 5.98
C ASP A 69 13.85 20.00 4.56
N SER A 70 14.52 19.02 3.93
CA SER A 70 15.18 19.17 2.64
C SER A 70 14.96 17.95 1.74
N TYR A 71 15.36 18.05 0.47
CA TYR A 71 15.36 16.92 -0.46
C TYR A 71 16.76 16.31 -0.59
N ASP A 72 16.86 15.01 -0.34
CA ASP A 72 18.06 14.23 -0.66
C ASP A 72 17.99 13.84 -2.13
N GLN A 73 19.03 14.18 -2.90
CA GLN A 73 19.14 13.74 -4.29
C GLN A 73 19.56 12.27 -4.32
N LEU A 74 18.94 11.49 -5.20
CA LEU A 74 19.25 10.09 -5.41
C LEU A 74 20.13 9.93 -6.65
N ASP A 75 21.09 9.02 -6.55
CA ASP A 75 22.01 8.72 -7.65
C ASP A 75 21.29 8.13 -8.87
N ASP A 76 21.91 8.32 -10.03
CA ASP A 76 21.53 7.65 -11.27
C ASP A 76 21.50 6.13 -11.07
N ARG A 77 20.56 5.47 -11.74
CA ARG A 77 20.30 4.03 -11.54
C ARG A 77 20.77 3.21 -12.70
N LEU A 78 21.42 2.09 -12.38
CA LEU A 78 21.75 1.07 -13.36
C LEU A 78 20.52 0.17 -13.57
N VAL A 79 19.94 0.20 -14.77
CA VAL A 79 18.68 -0.48 -15.09
C VAL A 79 18.90 -1.47 -16.22
N CYS A 80 18.59 -2.73 -15.95
CA CYS A 80 18.54 -3.79 -16.96
C CYS A 80 17.11 -3.94 -17.46
N THR A 81 16.82 -3.52 -18.70
CA THR A 81 15.49 -3.70 -19.32
C THR A 81 15.41 -4.89 -20.26
N ASP A 82 16.55 -5.47 -20.60
CA ASP A 82 16.68 -6.64 -21.46
C ASP A 82 17.83 -7.49 -20.90
N PRO A 83 17.56 -8.70 -20.38
CA PRO A 83 18.59 -9.54 -19.76
C PRO A 83 19.68 -9.98 -20.75
N ALA A 84 19.46 -9.84 -22.06
CA ALA A 84 20.47 -10.11 -23.09
C ALA A 84 21.42 -8.94 -23.35
N LYS A 85 21.21 -7.77 -22.71
CA LYS A 85 22.01 -6.55 -22.90
C LYS A 85 22.68 -6.11 -21.60
N LEU A 86 23.75 -5.33 -21.75
CA LEU A 86 24.35 -4.65 -20.60
C LEU A 86 23.33 -3.66 -20.00
N PRO A 87 23.33 -3.48 -18.67
CA PRO A 87 22.48 -2.49 -18.02
C PRO A 87 22.82 -1.07 -18.46
N ASP A 88 21.81 -0.22 -18.60
CA ASP A 88 21.97 1.20 -18.93
C ASP A 88 21.90 2.06 -17.67
N VAL A 89 22.72 3.12 -17.60
CA VAL A 89 22.58 4.14 -16.56
C VAL A 89 21.44 5.09 -16.92
N ARG A 90 20.50 5.27 -16.01
CA ARG A 90 19.30 6.11 -16.15
C ARG A 90 19.29 7.20 -15.10
N SER A 91 19.08 8.42 -15.58
CA SER A 91 18.81 9.58 -14.73
C SER A 91 17.34 9.94 -14.86
N TYR A 92 16.58 9.80 -13.79
CA TYR A 92 15.15 10.17 -13.77
C TYR A 92 15.00 11.64 -13.35
N SER A 93 14.00 12.34 -13.87
CA SER A 93 13.71 13.74 -13.49
C SER A 93 12.50 13.86 -12.55
N CYS A 94 12.12 12.78 -11.90
CA CYS A 94 10.93 12.72 -11.06
C CYS A 94 11.32 12.95 -9.61
N ASP A 95 10.91 14.08 -9.03
CA ASP A 95 11.27 14.50 -7.67
C ASP A 95 10.68 13.55 -6.60
N GLY A 96 9.59 12.87 -6.92
CA GLY A 96 8.97 11.91 -6.01
C GLY A 96 7.80 11.15 -6.61
N ILE A 97 7.52 9.98 -6.05
CA ILE A 97 6.45 9.09 -6.47
C ILE A 97 5.59 8.76 -5.26
N ASN A 98 4.31 9.13 -5.33
CA ASN A 98 3.33 8.83 -4.28
C ASN A 98 2.43 7.67 -4.70
N GLY A 99 2.30 6.68 -3.82
CA GLY A 99 1.36 5.58 -4.00
C GLY A 99 -0.02 5.95 -3.46
N GLU A 100 -1.06 5.41 -4.08
CA GLU A 100 -2.42 5.43 -3.56
C GLU A 100 -3.08 4.08 -3.80
N ARG A 101 -3.46 3.46 -2.69
CA ARG A 101 -4.12 2.16 -2.71
C ARG A 101 -5.55 2.34 -2.25
N THR A 102 -6.50 1.83 -3.03
CA THR A 102 -7.89 1.72 -2.61
C THR A 102 -8.27 0.25 -2.47
N PHE A 103 -9.32 -0.03 -1.71
CA PHE A 103 -9.73 -1.39 -1.38
C PHE A 103 -11.14 -1.65 -1.88
N THR A 104 -11.38 -2.85 -2.39
CA THR A 104 -12.72 -3.36 -2.67
C THR A 104 -13.43 -3.74 -1.38
N ASP A 105 -14.76 -3.80 -1.42
CA ASP A 105 -15.56 -4.25 -0.27
C ASP A 105 -15.25 -5.71 0.11
N ASP A 106 -14.87 -6.54 -0.87
CA ASP A 106 -14.48 -7.92 -0.62
C ASP A 106 -13.15 -8.04 0.13
N ALA A 107 -12.17 -7.18 -0.22
CA ALA A 107 -10.92 -7.05 0.52
C ALA A 107 -11.18 -6.62 1.97
N VAL A 108 -12.07 -5.63 2.18
CA VAL A 108 -12.48 -5.19 3.53
C VAL A 108 -13.08 -6.35 4.33
N ARG A 109 -14.06 -7.05 3.77
CA ARG A 109 -14.73 -8.15 4.48
C ARG A 109 -13.78 -9.30 4.77
N THR A 110 -12.91 -9.65 3.83
CA THR A 110 -11.91 -10.70 4.02
C THR A 110 -10.95 -10.35 5.15
N THR A 111 -10.42 -9.13 5.17
CA THR A 111 -9.55 -8.65 6.24
C THR A 111 -10.26 -8.59 7.60
N VAL A 112 -11.52 -8.13 7.64
CA VAL A 112 -12.31 -8.08 8.87
C VAL A 112 -12.53 -9.48 9.44
N ARG A 113 -12.91 -10.46 8.60
CA ARG A 113 -13.08 -11.86 9.04
C ARG A 113 -11.79 -12.44 9.58
N GLN A 114 -10.67 -12.26 8.88
CA GLN A 114 -9.36 -12.69 9.35
C GLN A 114 -9.00 -12.08 10.71
N LEU A 115 -9.23 -10.77 10.88
CA LEU A 115 -8.98 -10.07 12.13
C LEU A 115 -9.88 -10.59 13.27
N MET A 116 -11.15 -10.88 12.98
CA MET A 116 -12.09 -11.49 13.94
C MET A 116 -11.69 -12.91 14.33
N ASP A 117 -11.19 -13.71 13.39
CA ASP A 117 -10.74 -15.08 13.64
C ASP A 117 -9.51 -15.10 14.55
N GLU A 118 -8.57 -14.18 14.34
CA GLU A 118 -7.37 -14.03 15.19
C GLU A 118 -7.66 -13.36 16.53
N ASN A 119 -8.74 -12.57 16.61
CA ASN A 119 -9.09 -11.78 17.80
C ASN A 119 -10.57 -11.96 18.11
N THR A 120 -10.94 -13.14 18.61
CA THR A 120 -12.33 -13.58 18.83
C THR A 120 -13.21 -12.61 19.62
N TRP A 121 -12.62 -11.76 20.46
CA TRP A 121 -13.34 -10.73 21.20
C TRP A 121 -13.95 -9.64 20.31
N ILE A 122 -13.38 -9.40 19.14
CA ILE A 122 -13.88 -8.41 18.17
C ILE A 122 -15.28 -8.79 17.69
N SER A 123 -15.52 -10.09 17.47
CA SER A 123 -16.85 -10.59 17.09
C SER A 123 -17.90 -10.24 18.13
N ALA A 124 -17.55 -10.30 19.42
CA ALA A 124 -18.44 -9.90 20.50
C ALA A 124 -18.68 -8.37 20.50
N ALA A 125 -17.64 -7.57 20.25
CA ALA A 125 -17.76 -6.12 20.16
C ALA A 125 -18.68 -5.68 18.99
N PHE A 126 -18.55 -6.33 17.83
CA PHE A 126 -19.41 -6.08 16.67
C PHE A 126 -20.88 -6.42 16.96
N ALA A 127 -21.13 -7.54 17.65
CA ALA A 127 -22.47 -7.94 18.03
C ALA A 127 -23.14 -6.94 19.00
N VAL A 128 -22.39 -6.39 19.95
CA VAL A 128 -22.89 -5.40 20.91
C VAL A 128 -23.30 -4.10 20.20
N GLU A 129 -22.49 -3.62 19.26
CA GLU A 129 -22.75 -2.39 18.51
C GLU A 129 -23.69 -2.60 17.29
N GLY A 130 -24.16 -3.83 17.05
CA GLY A 130 -25.03 -4.15 15.91
C GLY A 130 -24.35 -3.93 14.56
N ILE A 131 -23.02 -4.08 14.49
CA ILE A 131 -22.24 -3.95 13.26
C ILE A 131 -22.25 -5.30 12.54
N ASP A 132 -22.84 -5.33 11.34
CA ASP A 132 -22.67 -6.43 10.41
C ASP A 132 -21.25 -6.36 9.80
N PRO A 133 -20.40 -7.41 9.91
CA PRO A 133 -19.07 -7.46 9.29
C PRO A 133 -19.10 -7.75 7.78
N ASP A 134 -20.13 -8.47 7.31
CA ASP A 134 -20.59 -8.36 5.93
C ASP A 134 -21.22 -6.96 5.81
N ALA A 135 -21.75 -6.40 4.73
CA ALA A 135 -22.14 -4.97 4.68
C ALA A 135 -21.05 -3.88 4.96
N LEU A 136 -19.94 -4.13 5.66
CA LEU A 136 -18.82 -3.19 5.80
C LEU A 136 -18.19 -2.90 4.43
N THR A 137 -17.85 -1.64 4.23
CA THR A 137 -17.14 -1.10 3.07
C THR A 137 -16.02 -0.21 3.56
N TYR A 138 -15.03 0.08 2.71
CA TYR A 138 -13.93 0.97 3.11
C TYR A 138 -14.46 2.37 3.51
N ASN A 139 -15.50 2.85 2.84
CA ASN A 139 -16.09 4.17 3.09
C ASN A 139 -16.92 4.23 4.39
N THR A 140 -17.52 3.11 4.79
CA THR A 140 -18.32 3.04 6.03
C THR A 140 -17.49 2.63 7.23
N LEU A 141 -16.30 2.08 7.03
CA LEU A 141 -15.41 1.56 8.09
C LEU A 141 -15.22 2.54 9.24
N HIS A 142 -14.75 3.75 8.94
CA HIS A 142 -14.51 4.78 9.96
C HIS A 142 -15.79 5.40 10.53
N ARG A 143 -16.96 5.14 9.96
CA ARG A 143 -18.24 5.54 10.56
C ARG A 143 -18.78 4.46 11.50
N SER A 144 -18.67 3.20 11.07
CA SER A 144 -19.26 2.06 11.75
C SER A 144 -18.38 1.55 12.90
N ALA A 145 -17.04 1.56 12.73
CA ALA A 145 -16.13 0.88 13.65
C ALA A 145 -15.19 1.81 14.45
N SER A 146 -15.19 3.12 14.18
CA SER A 146 -14.26 4.05 14.87
C SER A 146 -14.61 4.31 16.34
N MET A 147 -15.85 4.03 16.74
CA MET A 147 -16.30 4.23 18.12
C MET A 147 -16.02 3.01 19.00
N LEU A 148 -15.65 1.88 18.39
CA LEU A 148 -15.16 0.70 19.09
C LEU A 148 -13.71 0.94 19.50
N THR A 149 -13.54 1.53 20.68
CA THR A 149 -12.23 1.85 21.24
C THR A 149 -11.47 0.59 21.64
N LEU A 150 -10.17 0.63 21.41
CA LEU A 150 -9.26 -0.44 21.78
C LEU A 150 -8.66 -0.14 23.15
N ASP A 151 -8.68 -1.15 24.03
CA ASP A 151 -7.96 -1.06 25.30
C ASP A 151 -6.46 -1.02 25.02
N ALA A 152 -5.78 0.01 25.53
CA ALA A 152 -4.35 0.23 25.31
C ALA A 152 -3.47 -0.94 25.79
N GLY A 153 -3.97 -1.78 26.70
CA GLY A 153 -3.28 -2.99 27.18
C GLY A 153 -3.46 -4.22 26.30
N ARG A 154 -4.33 -4.18 25.29
CA ARG A 154 -4.73 -5.35 24.51
C ARG A 154 -4.13 -5.31 23.11
N TRP A 155 -3.20 -6.22 22.86
CA TRP A 155 -2.57 -6.37 21.55
C TRP A 155 -3.55 -7.02 20.56
N LEU A 156 -3.54 -6.52 19.33
CA LEU A 156 -4.25 -7.12 18.21
C LEU A 156 -3.26 -7.91 17.35
N SER A 157 -3.66 -9.11 16.95
CA SER A 157 -2.92 -9.92 15.99
C SER A 157 -3.53 -9.81 14.60
N TYR A 158 -2.69 -9.81 13.57
CA TYR A 158 -3.13 -9.94 12.18
C TYR A 158 -2.06 -10.67 11.36
N LEU A 159 -2.46 -11.69 10.61
CA LEU A 159 -1.57 -12.60 9.89
C LEU A 159 -0.57 -13.29 10.81
N GLY A 160 -0.97 -13.57 12.06
CA GLY A 160 -0.15 -14.26 13.06
C GLY A 160 0.88 -13.39 13.77
N GLU A 161 0.97 -12.09 13.43
CA GLU A 161 1.89 -11.13 14.03
C GLU A 161 1.12 -10.01 14.74
N PRO A 162 1.70 -9.33 15.74
CA PRO A 162 1.10 -8.13 16.32
C PRO A 162 0.93 -7.05 15.26
N LEU A 163 -0.25 -6.41 15.20
CA LEU A 163 -0.47 -5.28 14.31
C LEU A 163 0.56 -4.17 14.60
N PRO A 164 1.20 -3.62 13.56
CA PRO A 164 2.15 -2.53 13.73
C PRO A 164 1.41 -1.26 14.16
N ARG A 165 1.96 -0.61 15.20
CA ARG A 165 1.36 0.53 15.93
C ARG A 165 0.19 0.09 16.82
N ASN A 166 -0.09 0.88 17.86
CA ASN A 166 -1.22 0.63 18.77
C ASN A 166 -2.44 1.42 18.25
N PRO A 167 -3.32 0.82 17.42
CA PRO A 167 -4.52 1.51 16.95
C PRO A 167 -5.42 1.88 18.14
N TYR A 168 -6.02 3.06 18.08
CA TYR A 168 -6.92 3.54 19.15
C TYR A 168 -8.35 3.04 19.00
N ASP A 169 -8.74 2.65 17.79
CA ASP A 169 -10.08 2.19 17.43
C ASP A 169 -10.04 1.07 16.37
N LEU A 170 -11.13 0.33 16.26
CA LEU A 170 -11.22 -0.79 15.34
C LEU A 170 -11.19 -0.39 13.87
N GLY A 171 -11.73 0.77 13.50
CA GLY A 171 -11.64 1.29 12.14
C GLY A 171 -10.18 1.49 11.71
N THR A 172 -9.38 2.10 12.57
CA THR A 172 -7.93 2.28 12.37
C THR A 172 -7.18 0.96 12.35
N ALA A 173 -7.57 -0.01 13.19
CA ALA A 173 -6.98 -1.35 13.18
C ALA A 173 -7.23 -2.09 11.85
N ILE A 174 -8.48 -2.05 11.35
CA ILE A 174 -8.85 -2.67 10.07
C ILE A 174 -8.13 -1.97 8.90
N THR A 175 -8.03 -0.63 8.89
CA THR A 175 -7.25 0.10 7.88
C THR A 175 -5.77 -0.27 7.91
N SER A 176 -5.20 -0.50 9.10
CA SER A 176 -3.83 -0.98 9.25
C SER A 176 -3.66 -2.39 8.68
N ALA A 177 -4.56 -3.31 9.03
CA ALA A 177 -4.59 -4.67 8.52
C ALA A 177 -4.71 -4.72 6.98
N LEU A 178 -5.61 -3.91 6.41
CA LEU A 178 -5.77 -3.75 4.95
C LEU A 178 -4.46 -3.30 4.29
N SER A 179 -3.77 -2.34 4.90
CA SER A 179 -2.51 -1.80 4.38
C SER A 179 -1.39 -2.84 4.32
N LEU A 180 -1.39 -3.80 5.24
CA LEU A 180 -0.40 -4.89 5.34
C LEU A 180 -0.70 -6.07 4.42
N THR A 181 -1.96 -6.23 4.01
CA THR A 181 -2.40 -7.40 3.25
C THR A 181 -1.94 -7.31 1.80
N ASP A 182 -1.33 -8.37 1.29
CA ASP A 182 -1.05 -8.57 -0.13
C ASP A 182 -2.17 -9.41 -0.76
N PHE A 183 -3.03 -8.78 -1.56
CA PHE A 183 -4.15 -9.43 -2.23
C PHE A 183 -3.75 -10.06 -3.58
N THR A 184 -2.46 -10.08 -3.93
CA THR A 184 -1.97 -10.81 -5.12
C THR A 184 -1.67 -12.28 -4.84
N THR A 185 -1.54 -12.63 -3.56
CA THR A 185 -1.37 -14.01 -3.11
C THR A 185 -2.63 -14.45 -2.36
N PRO A 186 -3.01 -15.74 -2.42
CA PRO A 186 -4.06 -16.25 -1.55
C PRO A 186 -3.62 -16.04 -0.11
N THR A 187 -4.47 -15.39 0.71
CA THR A 187 -4.23 -15.28 2.15
C THR A 187 -3.99 -16.69 2.70
N PRO A 188 -2.84 -16.97 3.34
CA PRO A 188 -2.57 -18.30 3.86
C PRO A 188 -3.67 -18.66 4.86
N ALA A 189 -4.33 -19.80 4.64
CA ALA A 189 -5.28 -20.32 5.61
C ALA A 189 -4.52 -20.52 6.94
N LEU A 190 -4.99 -19.87 8.00
CA LEU A 190 -4.44 -20.06 9.34
C LEU A 190 -4.42 -21.56 9.64
N HIS A 191 -3.23 -22.12 9.83
CA HIS A 191 -3.11 -23.42 10.45
C HIS A 191 -3.71 -23.30 11.85
N THR A 192 -4.90 -23.86 12.03
CA THR A 192 -5.51 -24.09 13.33
C THR A 192 -4.49 -24.90 14.14
N ARG A 193 -3.88 -24.27 15.14
CA ARG A 193 -3.11 -24.95 16.16
C ARG A 193 -3.99 -25.22 17.37
#